data_AF-A0A7H0GYJ9-F1
#
_entry.id   AF-A0A7H0GYJ9-F1
#
_cell.length_a   1.000
_cell.length_b   1.000
_cell.length_c   1.000
_cell.angle_alpha   90.00
_cell.angle_beta   90.00
_cell.angle_gamma   90.00
#
_symmetry.space_group_name_H-M   'P 1'
#
loop_
_entity.id
_entity.type
_entity.pdbx_description
1 polymer ?
#
loop_
_entity_poly.entity_id
_entity_poly.type
_entity_poly.pdbx_seq_one_letter_code
_entity_poly.pdbx_strand_id
1 'polypeptide(L)'
;MNKLLSLTNRLPAVAMLFTLALAPLLGGCSGRSSNGNITIAGIIYLLLAVLAVVSLIKQDWSIGKKIIWGLVIWFFPFLGSIIYFLFSGRK
;
A
#
# COMPACT_ATOMS: atom_id res chain seq x y z
N MET A 1 35.58 2.58 22.51
CA MET A 1 34.29 2.05 23.01
C MET A 1 33.14 3.05 22.89
N ASN A 2 33.39 4.36 22.75
CA ASN A 2 32.34 5.41 22.74
C ASN A 2 31.47 5.42 21.47
N LYS A 3 31.96 4.88 20.35
CA LYS A 3 31.20 4.75 19.09
C LYS A 3 30.06 3.73 19.21
N LEU A 4 30.24 2.67 19.98
CA LEU A 4 29.23 1.64 20.22
C LEU A 4 28.09 2.18 21.10
N LEU A 5 28.43 2.96 22.14
CA LEU A 5 27.44 3.66 22.99
C LEU A 5 26.58 4.65 22.19
N SER A 6 27.18 5.35 21.22
CA SER A 6 26.44 6.25 20.31
C SER A 6 25.45 5.50 19.40
N LEU A 7 25.77 4.28 18.96
CA LEU A 7 24.89 3.48 18.11
C LEU A 7 23.67 2.97 18.91
N THR A 8 23.89 2.50 20.14
CA THR A 8 22.83 2.05 21.06
C THR A 8 21.84 3.16 21.40
N ASN A 9 22.30 4.41 21.49
CA ASN A 9 21.42 5.56 21.80
C ASN A 9 20.53 6.01 20.62
N ARG A 10 20.84 5.58 19.38
CA ARG A 10 20.06 5.94 18.16
C ARG A 10 19.12 4.84 17.70
N LEU A 11 19.37 3.60 18.14
CA LEU A 11 18.50 2.44 17.96
C LEU A 11 17.03 2.65 18.35
N PRO A 12 16.68 3.29 19.49
CA PRO A 12 15.27 3.46 19.86
C PRO A 12 14.50 4.37 18.90
N ALA A 13 15.13 5.42 18.37
CA ALA A 13 14.49 6.33 17.41
C ALA A 13 14.26 5.64 16.05
N VAL A 14 15.22 4.86 15.58
CA VAL A 14 15.07 4.08 14.32
C VAL A 14 14.02 3.00 14.48
N ALA A 15 13.99 2.30 15.61
CA ALA A 15 12.96 1.30 15.90
C ALA A 15 11.55 1.92 15.95
N MET A 16 11.39 3.10 16.55
CA MET A 16 10.12 3.84 16.57
C MET A 16 9.68 4.30 15.17
N LEU A 17 10.60 4.78 14.34
CA LEU A 17 10.28 5.16 12.96
C LEU A 17 9.87 3.94 12.12
N PHE A 18 10.52 2.80 12.34
CA PHE A 18 10.21 1.56 11.63
C PHE A 18 8.85 0.99 12.06
N THR A 19 8.51 1.04 13.35
CA THR A 19 7.18 0.64 13.83
C THR A 19 6.08 1.58 13.36
N LEU A 20 6.35 2.89 13.29
CA LEU A 20 5.40 3.86 12.72
C LEU A 20 5.15 3.62 11.23
N ALA A 21 6.19 3.23 10.48
CA ALA A 21 6.08 2.88 9.06
C ALA A 21 5.35 1.55 8.82
N LEU A 22 5.50 0.57 9.72
CA LEU A 22 4.81 -0.72 9.64
C LEU A 22 3.40 -0.72 10.25
N ALA A 23 3.08 0.23 11.14
CA ALA A 23 1.77 0.36 11.77
C ALA A 23 0.60 0.42 10.76
N PRO A 24 0.65 1.17 9.64
CA PRO A 24 -0.42 1.13 8.65
C PRO A 24 -0.51 -0.21 7.89
N LEU A 25 0.57 -1.00 7.83
CA LEU A 25 0.59 -2.32 7.21
C LEU A 25 -0.02 -3.40 8.12
N LEU A 26 0.24 -3.33 9.43
CA LEU A 26 -0.21 -4.32 10.42
C LEU A 26 -1.52 -3.93 11.12
N GLY A 27 -1.74 -2.65 11.34
CA GLY A 27 -2.90 -2.09 12.03
C GLY A 27 -4.01 -1.62 11.10
N GLY A 28 -3.85 -1.81 9.78
CA GLY A 28 -4.81 -1.53 8.69
C GLY A 28 -5.83 -0.45 8.99
N CYS A 29 -5.67 0.77 8.44
CA CYS A 29 -6.69 1.82 8.59
C CYS A 29 -8.07 1.24 8.28
N SER A 30 -8.96 1.20 9.28
CA SER A 30 -10.23 0.51 9.11
C SER A 30 -11.05 1.28 8.08
N GLY A 31 -11.44 0.61 6.99
CA GLY A 31 -12.30 1.21 5.96
C GLY A 31 -13.68 1.63 6.49
N ARG A 32 -14.03 1.12 7.68
CA ARG A 32 -15.26 1.44 8.41
C ARG A 32 -14.93 1.89 9.83
N SER A 33 -15.66 2.90 10.29
CA SER A 33 -15.68 3.33 11.69
C SER A 33 -16.43 2.30 12.55
N SER A 34 -16.23 2.34 13.88
CA SER A 34 -17.03 1.56 14.84
C SER A 34 -18.53 1.76 14.69
N ASN A 35 -18.94 2.92 14.18
CA ASN A 35 -20.33 3.29 13.94
C ASN A 35 -20.85 2.79 12.57
N GLY A 36 -20.06 2.01 11.83
CA GLY A 36 -20.41 1.46 10.52
C GLY A 36 -20.25 2.40 9.33
N ASN A 37 -19.92 3.67 9.55
CA ASN A 37 -19.66 4.65 8.49
C ASN A 37 -18.36 4.36 7.74
N ILE A 38 -18.32 4.64 6.43
CA ILE A 38 -17.09 4.56 5.63
C ILE A 38 -16.13 5.69 6.06
N THR A 39 -14.88 5.34 6.33
CA THR A 39 -13.85 6.32 6.71
C THR A 39 -13.22 6.95 5.48
N ILE A 40 -12.59 8.12 5.65
CA ILE A 40 -11.83 8.78 4.58
C ILE A 40 -10.74 7.83 4.01
N ALA A 41 -10.06 7.07 4.87
CA ALA A 41 -9.11 6.06 4.44
C ALA A 41 -9.77 4.98 3.58
N GLY A 42 -10.96 4.49 3.98
CA GLY A 42 -11.75 3.56 3.18
C GLY A 42 -12.12 4.10 1.80
N ILE A 43 -12.51 5.38 1.71
CA ILE A 43 -12.80 6.04 0.44
C ILE A 43 -11.54 6.10 -0.44
N ILE A 44 -10.41 6.52 0.12
CA ILE A 44 -9.13 6.59 -0.62
C ILE A 44 -8.73 5.21 -1.14
N TYR A 45 -8.86 4.16 -0.32
CA TYR A 45 -8.56 2.79 -0.72
C TYR A 45 -9.43 2.32 -1.88
N LEU A 46 -10.73 2.62 -1.83
CA LEU A 46 -11.69 2.26 -2.86
C LEU A 46 -11.37 3.00 -4.17
N LEU A 47 -11.15 4.32 -4.10
CA LEU A 47 -10.80 5.14 -5.26
C LEU A 47 -9.50 4.65 -5.90
N LEU A 48 -8.47 4.36 -5.11
CA LEU A 48 -7.18 3.90 -5.64
C LEU A 48 -7.32 2.56 -6.38
N ALA A 49 -8.08 1.62 -5.82
CA ALA A 49 -8.36 0.33 -6.45
C ALA A 49 -9.15 0.47 -7.75
N VAL A 50 -10.21 1.28 -7.76
CA VAL A 50 -11.02 1.53 -8.96
C VAL A 50 -10.18 2.19 -10.05
N LEU A 51 -9.38 3.20 -9.70
CA LEU A 51 -8.49 3.86 -10.65
C LEU A 51 -7.46 2.89 -11.24
N ALA A 52 -6.92 1.98 -10.43
CA ALA A 52 -5.97 0.97 -10.90
C ALA A 52 -6.62 0.00 -11.89
N VAL A 53 -7.84 -0.48 -11.59
CA VAL A 53 -8.59 -1.37 -12.48
C VAL A 53 -8.97 -0.67 -13.79
N VAL A 54 -9.48 0.57 -13.73
CA VAL A 54 -9.81 1.35 -14.92
C VAL A 54 -8.56 1.57 -15.78
N SER A 55 -7.46 1.95 -15.15
CA SER A 55 -6.17 2.07 -15.83
C SER A 55 -5.75 0.75 -16.49
N LEU A 56 -5.89 -0.38 -15.79
CA LEU A 56 -5.49 -1.70 -16.27
C LEU A 56 -6.26 -2.11 -17.53
N ILE A 57 -7.57 -1.87 -17.54
CA ILE A 57 -8.43 -2.18 -18.69
C ILE A 57 -7.97 -1.38 -19.91
N LYS A 58 -7.62 -0.10 -19.72
CA LYS A 58 -7.18 0.82 -20.79
C LYS A 58 -5.81 0.51 -21.40
N GLN A 59 -4.98 -0.34 -20.78
CA GLN A 59 -3.66 -0.63 -21.33
C GLN A 59 -3.75 -1.58 -22.54
N ASP A 60 -2.92 -1.40 -23.56
CA ASP A 60 -2.89 -2.26 -24.77
C ASP A 60 -2.05 -3.53 -24.59
N TRP A 61 -1.98 -4.05 -23.36
CA TRP A 61 -1.19 -5.23 -23.04
C TRP A 61 -1.88 -6.54 -23.42
N SER A 62 -1.07 -7.60 -23.55
CA SER A 62 -1.59 -8.96 -23.70
C SER A 62 -2.50 -9.34 -22.52
N ILE A 63 -3.47 -10.20 -22.78
CA ILE A 63 -4.48 -10.60 -21.79
C ILE A 63 -3.84 -11.22 -20.53
N GLY A 64 -2.76 -11.99 -20.69
CA GLY A 64 -2.04 -12.61 -19.57
C GLY A 64 -1.46 -11.56 -18.62
N LYS A 65 -0.83 -10.51 -19.15
CA LYS A 65 -0.30 -9.41 -18.33
C LYS A 65 -1.42 -8.68 -17.58
N LYS A 66 -2.58 -8.48 -18.23
CA LYS A 66 -3.75 -7.88 -17.59
C LYS A 66 -4.28 -8.74 -16.44
N ILE A 67 -4.39 -10.05 -16.65
CA ILE A 67 -4.89 -10.99 -15.63
C ILE A 67 -3.97 -10.99 -14.41
N ILE A 68 -2.63 -11.03 -14.60
CA ILE A 68 -1.67 -11.01 -13.49
C ILE A 68 -1.84 -9.75 -12.65
N TRP A 69 -1.84 -8.57 -13.27
CA TRP A 69 -2.01 -7.32 -12.54
C TRP A 69 -3.41 -7.16 -11.95
N GLY A 70 -4.43 -7.67 -12.63
CA GLY A 70 -5.80 -7.72 -12.12
C GLY A 70 -5.90 -8.54 -10.83
N LEU A 71 -5.27 -9.71 -10.78
CA LEU A 71 -5.18 -10.55 -9.58
C LEU A 71 -4.46 -9.83 -8.44
N VAL A 72 -3.33 -9.18 -8.73
CA VAL A 72 -2.56 -8.41 -7.73
C VAL A 72 -3.41 -7.30 -7.12
N ILE A 73 -4.10 -6.51 -7.94
CA ILE A 73 -4.99 -5.44 -7.48
C ILE A 73 -6.20 -6.01 -6.72
N TRP A 74 -6.76 -7.15 -7.16
CA TRP A 74 -7.94 -7.74 -6.53
C TRP A 74 -7.68 -8.24 -5.11
N PHE A 75 -6.60 -9.01 -4.91
CA PHE A 75 -6.25 -9.54 -3.59
C PHE A 75 -5.67 -8.47 -2.67
N PHE A 76 -5.01 -7.46 -3.23
CA PHE A 76 -4.38 -6.38 -2.48
C PHE A 76 -4.84 -5.02 -3.04
N PRO A 77 -6.08 -4.57 -2.78
CA PRO A 77 -6.64 -3.37 -3.41
C PRO A 77 -5.85 -2.10 -3.12
N PHE A 78 -5.25 -2.00 -1.93
CA PHE A 78 -4.39 -0.86 -1.62
C PHE A 78 -2.98 -1.07 -2.14
N LEU A 79 -2.26 -2.05 -1.59
CA LEU A 79 -0.84 -2.27 -1.91
C LEU A 79 -0.63 -2.69 -3.38
N GLY A 80 -1.46 -3.58 -3.90
CA GLY A 80 -1.43 -4.02 -5.30
C GLY A 80 -1.69 -2.87 -6.27
N SER A 81 -2.58 -1.93 -5.93
CA SER A 81 -2.80 -0.72 -6.74
C SER A 81 -1.58 0.21 -6.72
N ILE A 82 -0.95 0.42 -5.55
CA ILE A 82 0.28 1.23 -5.45
C ILE A 82 1.39 0.61 -6.31
N ILE A 83 1.64 -0.69 -6.13
CA ILE A 83 2.66 -1.41 -6.89
C ILE A 83 2.34 -1.38 -8.39
N TYR A 84 1.06 -1.55 -8.76
CA TYR A 84 0.61 -1.41 -10.13
C TYR A 84 0.95 -0.04 -10.70
N PHE A 85 0.63 1.04 -9.98
CA PHE A 85 0.89 2.39 -10.46
C PHE A 85 2.38 2.69 -10.65
N LEU A 86 3.23 2.16 -9.77
CA LEU A 86 4.67 2.43 -9.77
C LEU A 86 5.47 1.53 -10.73
N PHE A 87 5.14 0.24 -10.81
CA PHE A 87 6.04 -0.77 -11.40
C PHE A 87 5.46 -1.53 -12.59
N SER A 88 4.18 -1.38 -12.93
CA SER A 88 3.60 -2.17 -14.02
C SER A 88 4.02 -1.73 -15.42
N GLY A 89 4.74 -0.60 -15.53
CA GLY A 89 5.24 -0.07 -16.79
C GLY A 89 4.12 0.46 -17.70
N ARG A 90 3.12 1.09 -17.08
CA ARG A 90 1.97 1.74 -17.76
C ARG A 90 2.48 2.88 -18.62
N LYS A 91 1.91 3.02 -19.81
CA LYS A 91 2.05 4.20 -20.65
C LYS A 91 0.73 4.97 -20.66
#